data_AF-A0A511JF41-F1
#
_entry.id   AF-A0A511JF41-F1
#
_cell.length_a   1.000
_cell.length_b   1.000
_cell.length_c   1.000
_cell.angle_alpha   90.00
_cell.angle_beta   90.00
_cell.angle_gamma   90.00
#
_symmetry.space_group_name_H-M   'P 1'
#
loop_
_entity.id
_entity.type
_entity.pdbx_description
1 polymer ?
#
loop_
_entity_poly.entity_id
_entity_poly.type
_entity_poly.pdbx_seq_one_letter_code
_entity_poly.pdbx_strand_id
1 'polypeptide(L)'
;MNAQPDPVLRRAATVAFVLYLVVLAGAAFLPLPFGQVERGDGARYDLTLERPDLLGGWEAQRNVLMTIPFGVLLPLVVRWRYEALVLACVGVTFLIETVQLLVSASVGWAWRAFDVNDVLLNTVGGLLGLALTGVVLAIVRRPALPPARRLVTGGLAALLVGWAVASTLTTHTYAVVYACDEPPAGTVTSLPGGASAYAGSDGSVCLQADGGTASVPSDAGPGSALTYERSDGTWEVGTALPGDVLTEGVGGQTVELHAVDGSRVLVWAVRR
;
A
#
# COMPACT_ATOMS: atom_id res chain seq x y z
N MET A 1 38.51 18.22 -11.62
CA MET A 1 38.15 19.51 -11.00
C MET A 1 36.66 19.47 -10.67
N ASN A 2 36.30 19.24 -9.40
CA ASN A 2 34.88 19.08 -9.00
C ASN A 2 34.21 20.47 -9.03
N ALA A 3 33.53 20.79 -10.13
CA ALA A 3 32.71 21.99 -10.23
C ALA A 3 31.67 21.99 -9.09
N GLN A 4 31.84 22.92 -8.16
CA GLN A 4 30.86 23.19 -7.12
C GLN A 4 29.52 23.48 -7.84
N PRO A 5 28.40 22.83 -7.46
CA PRO A 5 27.10 23.30 -7.93
C PRO A 5 26.96 24.78 -7.56
N ASP A 6 26.39 25.55 -8.48
CA ASP A 6 26.17 26.99 -8.30
C ASP A 6 25.61 27.25 -6.89
N PRO A 7 26.22 28.14 -6.08
CA PRO A 7 25.74 28.44 -4.73
C PRO A 7 24.25 28.82 -4.70
N VAL A 8 23.72 29.40 -5.78
CA VAL A 8 22.29 29.70 -5.94
C VAL A 8 21.47 28.43 -6.08
N LEU A 9 21.88 27.50 -6.96
CA LEU A 9 21.21 26.22 -7.16
C LEU A 9 21.15 25.40 -5.87
N ARG A 10 22.26 25.34 -5.12
CA ARG A 10 22.31 24.59 -3.85
C ARG A 10 21.39 25.20 -2.79
N ARG A 11 21.32 26.53 -2.70
CA ARG A 11 20.39 27.22 -1.79
C ARG A 11 18.94 26.95 -2.18
N ALA A 12 18.60 27.08 -3.46
CA ALA A 12 17.27 26.78 -3.98
C ALA A 12 16.86 25.33 -3.70
N ALA A 13 17.73 24.36 -3.99
CA ALA A 13 17.49 22.94 -3.70
C ALA A 13 17.32 22.67 -2.21
N THR A 14 18.07 23.36 -1.35
CA THR A 14 17.96 23.23 0.10
C THR A 14 16.61 23.76 0.60
N VAL A 15 16.18 24.94 0.13
CA VAL A 15 14.87 25.50 0.47
C VAL A 15 13.75 24.57 0.01
N ALA A 16 13.83 24.09 -1.24
CA ALA A 16 12.87 23.13 -1.77
C ALA A 16 12.84 21.83 -0.96
N PHE A 17 14.00 21.32 -0.55
CA PHE A 17 14.10 20.11 0.26
C PHE A 17 13.49 20.29 1.65
N VAL A 18 13.74 21.43 2.31
CA VAL A 18 13.12 21.72 3.61
C VAL A 18 11.60 21.83 3.49
N LEU A 19 11.10 22.57 2.50
CA LEU A 19 9.65 22.67 2.26
C LEU A 19 9.03 21.30 1.97
N TYR A 20 9.70 20.49 1.14
CA TYR A 20 9.30 19.12 0.87
C TYR A 20 9.25 18.28 2.15
N LEU A 21 10.26 18.34 3.02
CA LEU A 21 10.27 17.56 4.27
C LEU A 21 9.11 17.96 5.20
N VAL A 22 8.69 19.23 5.20
CA VAL A 22 7.49 19.67 5.94
C VAL A 22 6.23 19.04 5.37
N VAL A 23 6.08 19.03 4.04
CA VAL A 23 4.94 18.39 3.35
C VAL A 23 4.94 16.88 3.58
N LEU A 24 6.10 16.23 3.47
CA LEU A 24 6.31 14.81 3.73
C LEU A 24 5.89 14.45 5.15
N ALA A 25 6.35 15.22 6.16
CA ALA A 25 5.95 15.00 7.55
C ALA A 25 4.44 15.21 7.75
N GLY A 26 3.86 16.25 7.13
CA GLY A 26 2.42 16.47 7.16
C GLY A 26 1.63 15.29 6.58
N ALA A 27 2.01 14.82 5.40
CA ALA A 27 1.37 13.67 4.75
C ALA A 27 1.56 12.37 5.56
N ALA A 28 2.74 12.16 6.14
CA ALA A 28 3.07 10.98 6.92
C ALA A 28 2.43 10.95 8.31
N PHE A 29 2.16 12.11 8.93
CA PHE A 29 1.75 12.17 10.34
C PHE A 29 0.40 12.85 10.60
N LEU A 30 -0.29 13.37 9.58
CA LEU A 30 -1.64 13.92 9.73
C LEU A 30 -2.71 12.97 9.17
N PRO A 31 -3.93 12.96 9.74
CA PRO A 31 -4.32 13.62 11.00
C PRO A 31 -3.67 12.94 12.23
N LEU A 32 -3.43 13.70 13.29
CA LEU A 32 -2.82 13.16 14.53
C LEU A 32 -3.83 12.31 15.34
N PRO A 33 -3.37 11.30 16.09
CA PRO A 33 -4.23 10.35 16.81
C PRO A 33 -4.93 10.91 18.07
N PHE A 34 -4.89 12.22 18.31
CA PHE A 34 -5.39 12.83 19.56
C PHE A 34 -6.92 13.00 19.62
N GLY A 35 -7.66 12.62 18.56
CA GLY A 35 -9.10 12.87 18.41
C GLY A 35 -10.01 11.64 18.44
N GLN A 36 -9.48 10.41 18.43
CA GLN A 36 -10.28 9.18 18.39
C GLN A 36 -10.17 8.42 19.71
N VAL A 37 -11.32 8.17 20.35
CA VAL A 37 -11.45 7.56 21.69
C VAL A 37 -11.70 6.05 21.59
N GLU A 38 -11.63 5.46 20.40
CA GLU A 38 -11.79 4.03 20.24
C GLU A 38 -10.52 3.29 20.69
N ARG A 39 -10.67 2.52 21.77
CA ARG A 39 -9.67 1.57 22.25
C ARG A 39 -9.70 0.35 21.31
N GLY A 40 -8.85 0.38 20.28
CA GLY A 40 -8.54 -0.81 19.48
C GLY A 40 -7.57 -1.76 20.21
N ASP A 41 -7.31 -2.92 19.61
CA ASP A 41 -6.44 -3.99 20.15
C ASP A 41 -4.92 -3.66 20.15
N GLY A 42 -4.54 -2.38 20.21
CA GLY A 42 -3.15 -1.93 20.17
C GLY A 42 -2.62 -1.65 18.76
N ALA A 43 -1.29 -1.68 18.61
CA ALA A 43 -0.60 -1.38 17.35
C ALA A 43 -0.75 -2.52 16.34
N ARG A 44 -0.92 -2.17 15.06
CA ARG A 44 -1.01 -3.13 13.94
C ARG A 44 0.23 -3.06 13.06
N TYR A 45 0.61 -4.21 12.51
CA TYR A 45 1.70 -4.35 11.56
C TYR A 45 1.34 -5.42 10.52
N ASP A 46 1.72 -5.19 9.27
CA ASP A 46 1.72 -6.16 8.19
C ASP A 46 3.13 -6.32 7.65
N LEU A 47 3.61 -7.56 7.66
CA LEU A 47 4.93 -7.96 7.19
C LEU A 47 4.85 -8.88 5.97
N THR A 48 3.64 -9.04 5.41
CA THR A 48 3.40 -9.83 4.22
C THR A 48 3.86 -9.05 3.01
N LEU A 49 4.97 -9.50 2.40
CA LEU A 49 5.49 -8.86 1.21
C LEU A 49 4.71 -9.35 -0.02
N GLU A 50 3.92 -8.45 -0.60
CA GLU A 50 3.14 -8.73 -1.78
C GLU A 50 3.93 -8.44 -3.06
N ARG A 51 3.37 -8.86 -4.20
CA ARG A 51 3.90 -8.44 -5.50
C ARG A 51 3.65 -6.94 -5.66
N PRO A 52 4.68 -6.11 -5.90
CA PRO A 52 4.50 -4.67 -5.98
C PRO A 52 3.64 -4.29 -7.19
N ASP A 53 2.71 -3.37 -6.94
CA ASP A 53 1.87 -2.73 -7.95
C ASP A 53 1.99 -1.20 -7.79
N LEU A 54 2.84 -0.59 -8.60
CA LEU A 54 3.10 0.85 -8.59
C LEU A 54 1.89 1.67 -9.06
N LEU A 55 0.96 1.04 -9.79
CA LEU A 55 -0.23 1.65 -10.37
C LEU A 55 -1.52 1.13 -9.73
N GLY A 56 -1.42 0.42 -8.60
CA GLY A 56 -2.55 -0.09 -7.86
C GLY A 56 -3.41 1.03 -7.27
N GLY A 57 -3.94 0.80 -6.07
CA GLY A 57 -4.76 1.80 -5.39
C GLY A 57 -4.04 3.13 -5.12
N TRP A 58 -4.82 4.14 -4.72
CA TRP A 58 -4.31 5.46 -4.33
C TRP A 58 -3.19 5.39 -3.28
N GLU A 59 -3.28 4.43 -2.34
CA GLU A 59 -2.29 4.25 -1.28
C GLU A 59 -0.90 3.90 -1.84
N ALA A 60 -0.86 2.94 -2.78
CA ALA A 60 0.38 2.55 -3.45
C ALA A 60 0.98 3.70 -4.25
N GLN A 61 0.16 4.37 -5.06
CA GLN A 61 0.59 5.50 -5.89
C GLN A 61 1.12 6.66 -5.04
N ARG A 62 0.43 6.99 -3.94
CA ARG A 62 0.82 8.04 -3.00
C ARG A 62 2.20 7.75 -2.41
N ASN A 63 2.46 6.52 -1.96
CA ASN A 63 3.73 6.13 -1.36
C ASN A 63 4.91 6.29 -2.34
N VAL A 64 4.74 5.83 -3.58
CA VAL A 64 5.74 6.04 -4.64
C VAL A 64 5.93 7.55 -4.92
N LEU A 65 4.87 8.30 -5.16
CA LEU A 65 4.93 9.72 -5.54
C LEU A 65 5.53 10.60 -4.44
N MET A 66 5.21 10.31 -3.18
CA MET A 66 5.64 11.08 -2.02
C MET A 66 7.16 11.06 -1.83
N THR A 67 7.84 9.99 -2.27
CA THR A 67 9.29 9.81 -2.07
C THR A 67 10.15 10.14 -3.28
N ILE A 68 9.57 10.32 -4.48
CA ILE A 68 10.30 10.80 -5.66
C ILE A 68 11.04 12.12 -5.39
N PRO A 69 10.43 13.16 -4.81
CA PRO A 69 11.12 14.41 -4.54
C PRO A 69 12.32 14.24 -3.59
N PHE A 70 12.26 13.31 -2.63
CA PHE A 70 13.41 12.99 -1.77
C PHE A 70 14.61 12.51 -2.60
N GLY A 71 14.39 11.55 -3.51
CA GLY A 71 15.44 11.05 -4.40
C GLY A 71 15.99 12.12 -5.34
N VAL A 72 15.14 13.06 -5.79
CA VAL A 72 15.56 14.16 -6.66
C VAL A 72 16.43 15.17 -5.92
N LEU A 73 15.97 15.62 -4.74
CA LEU A 73 16.52 16.76 -4.02
C LEU A 73 17.72 16.39 -3.14
N LEU A 74 17.73 15.20 -2.53
CA LEU A 74 18.79 14.80 -1.60
C LEU A 74 20.21 14.93 -2.21
N PRO A 75 20.50 14.41 -3.42
CA PRO A 75 21.84 14.51 -4.03
C PRO A 75 22.27 15.95 -4.36
N LEU A 76 21.33 16.90 -4.43
CA LEU A 76 21.59 18.32 -4.68
C LEU A 76 21.95 19.08 -3.40
N VAL A 77 21.49 18.57 -2.24
CA VAL A 77 21.69 19.19 -0.92
C VAL A 77 22.92 18.63 -0.21
N VAL A 78 23.10 17.30 -0.25
CA VAL A 78 24.19 16.59 0.45
C VAL A 78 25.27 16.07 -0.49
N ARG A 79 26.49 15.87 0.04
CA ARG A 79 27.62 15.27 -0.70
C ARG A 79 27.88 13.84 -0.27
N TRP A 80 26.83 13.04 -0.27
CA TRP A 80 26.92 11.64 0.13
C TRP A 80 27.38 10.76 -1.01
N ARG A 81 27.89 9.59 -0.64
CA ARG A 81 28.20 8.51 -1.57
C ARG A 81 26.88 8.02 -2.18
N TYR A 82 26.90 7.52 -3.41
CA TYR A 82 25.69 6.99 -4.06
C TYR A 82 25.03 5.90 -3.23
N GLU A 83 25.85 5.04 -2.61
CA GLU A 83 25.43 3.95 -1.75
C GLU A 83 24.68 4.47 -0.50
N ALA A 84 25.13 5.61 0.05
CA ALA A 84 24.46 6.25 1.18
C ALA A 84 23.16 6.96 0.77
N LEU A 85 23.06 7.45 -0.47
CA LEU A 85 21.81 8.00 -1.01
C LEU A 85 20.76 6.90 -1.20
N VAL A 86 21.15 5.75 -1.76
CA VAL A 86 20.28 4.57 -1.88
C VAL A 86 19.83 4.08 -0.51
N LEU A 87 20.76 3.98 0.45
CA LEU A 87 20.42 3.58 1.82
C LEU A 87 19.49 4.60 2.49
N ALA A 88 19.63 5.90 2.19
CA ALA A 88 18.74 6.92 2.70
C ALA A 88 17.30 6.76 2.18
N CYS A 89 17.11 6.31 0.94
CA CYS A 89 15.78 6.00 0.40
C CYS A 89 15.08 4.87 1.16
N VAL A 90 15.82 3.86 1.64
CA VAL A 90 15.27 2.79 2.49
C VAL A 90 15.13 3.25 3.95
N GLY A 91 16.12 3.99 4.44
CA GLY A 91 16.20 4.39 5.84
C GLY A 91 15.12 5.39 6.23
N VAL A 92 14.80 6.35 5.35
CA VAL A 92 13.74 7.33 5.64
C VAL A 92 12.36 6.68 5.68
N THR A 93 12.11 5.71 4.80
CA THR A 93 10.81 5.05 4.67
C THR A 93 10.57 4.10 5.83
N PHE A 94 11.57 3.28 6.15
CA PHE A 94 11.57 2.45 7.35
C PHE A 94 11.42 3.27 8.63
N LEU A 95 12.08 4.43 8.73
CA LEU A 95 11.95 5.32 9.89
C LEU A 95 10.53 5.87 10.03
N ILE A 96 9.90 6.29 8.93
CA ILE A 96 8.51 6.80 8.96
C ILE A 96 7.55 5.74 9.49
N GLU A 97 7.58 4.53 8.91
CA GLU A 97 6.75 3.40 9.33
C GLU A 97 7.00 3.02 10.81
N THR A 98 8.27 2.99 11.22
CA THR A 98 8.64 2.66 12.61
C THR A 98 8.12 3.71 13.59
N VAL A 99 8.24 5.00 13.26
CA VAL A 99 7.72 6.07 14.12
C VAL A 99 6.21 5.99 14.22
N GLN A 100 5.51 5.73 13.11
CA GLN A 100 4.06 5.54 13.11
C GLN A 100 3.64 4.35 13.99
N LEU A 101 4.35 3.22 13.91
CA LEU A 101 4.12 2.05 14.77
C LEU A 101 4.32 2.37 16.25
N LEU A 102 5.41 3.07 16.59
CA LEU A 102 5.68 3.49 17.97
C LEU A 102 4.62 4.45 18.49
N VAL A 103 4.12 5.36 17.63
CA VAL A 103 3.00 6.25 17.99
C VAL A 103 1.72 5.44 18.23
N SER A 104 1.35 4.54 17.32
CA SER A 104 0.20 3.63 17.49
C SER A 104 0.29 2.82 18.79
N ALA A 105 1.47 2.29 19.11
CA ALA A 105 1.73 1.58 20.35
C ALA A 105 1.61 2.49 21.59
N SER A 106 2.06 3.75 21.49
CA SER A 106 2.01 4.71 22.60
C SER A 106 0.59 5.20 22.92
N VAL A 107 -0.26 5.35 21.91
CA VAL A 107 -1.66 5.78 22.07
C VAL A 107 -2.58 4.60 22.38
N GLY A 108 -2.12 3.36 22.12
CA GLY A 108 -2.82 2.14 22.50
C GLY A 108 -3.86 1.67 21.48
N TRP A 109 -3.82 2.17 20.25
CA TRP A 109 -4.68 1.75 19.14
C TRP A 109 -3.98 1.96 17.80
N ALA A 110 -4.45 1.30 16.75
CA ALA A 110 -3.84 1.31 15.43
C ALA A 110 -4.18 2.58 14.63
N TRP A 111 -3.52 3.69 14.94
CA TRP A 111 -3.65 4.93 14.18
C TRP A 111 -3.12 4.82 12.75
N ARG A 112 -1.94 4.22 12.63
CA ARG A 112 -1.38 3.73 11.37
C ARG A 112 -0.79 2.34 11.60
N ALA A 113 -0.94 1.48 10.61
CA ALA A 113 -0.31 0.17 10.60
C ALA A 113 1.08 0.29 9.97
N PHE A 114 2.06 -0.41 10.54
CA PHE A 114 3.35 -0.60 9.87
C PHE A 114 3.15 -1.53 8.69
N ASP A 115 3.51 -1.12 7.48
CA ASP A 115 3.40 -1.99 6.29
C ASP A 115 4.74 -2.10 5.54
N VAL A 116 5.21 -3.34 5.35
CA VAL A 116 6.44 -3.60 4.58
C VAL A 116 6.31 -3.24 3.10
N ASN A 117 5.10 -3.31 2.54
CA ASN A 117 4.82 -2.90 1.16
C ASN A 117 4.96 -1.38 1.01
N ASP A 118 4.59 -0.60 2.03
CA ASP A 118 4.79 0.85 2.05
C ASP A 118 6.28 1.19 2.06
N VAL A 119 7.10 0.48 2.84
CA VAL A 119 8.56 0.62 2.79
C VAL A 119 9.09 0.33 1.39
N LEU A 120 8.62 -0.73 0.73
CA LEU A 120 9.03 -1.11 -0.63
C LEU A 120 8.67 -0.03 -1.66
N LEU A 121 7.40 0.38 -1.71
CA LEU A 121 6.89 1.35 -2.69
C LEU A 121 7.54 2.73 -2.51
N ASN A 122 7.67 3.18 -1.26
CA ASN A 122 8.40 4.40 -0.93
C ASN A 122 9.89 4.30 -1.31
N THR A 123 10.51 3.13 -1.15
CA THR A 123 11.90 2.91 -1.59
C THR A 123 12.01 3.03 -3.10
N VAL A 124 11.10 2.41 -3.86
CA VAL A 124 11.05 2.49 -5.33
C VAL A 124 10.89 3.95 -5.79
N GLY A 125 9.98 4.71 -5.18
CA GLY A 125 9.82 6.14 -5.46
C GLY A 125 11.10 6.94 -5.24
N GLY A 126 11.78 6.74 -4.10
CA GLY A 126 13.08 7.35 -3.83
C GLY A 126 14.16 6.99 -4.86
N LEU A 127 14.22 5.72 -5.28
CA LEU A 127 15.16 5.26 -6.31
C LEU A 127 14.85 5.86 -7.70
N LEU A 128 13.58 6.00 -8.07
CA LEU A 128 13.17 6.68 -9.30
C LEU A 128 13.62 8.15 -9.29
N GLY A 129 13.47 8.85 -8.16
CA GLY A 129 13.97 10.20 -7.99
C GLY A 129 15.50 10.30 -8.13
N LEU A 130 16.23 9.36 -7.52
CA LEU A 130 17.70 9.28 -7.65
C LEU A 130 18.12 9.01 -9.10
N ALA A 131 17.42 8.11 -9.79
CA ALA A 131 17.67 7.81 -11.20
C ALA A 131 17.45 9.04 -12.08
N LEU A 132 16.37 9.80 -11.85
CA LEU A 132 16.09 11.04 -12.58
C LEU A 132 17.23 12.06 -12.42
N THR A 133 17.66 12.33 -11.18
CA THR A 133 18.80 13.22 -10.93
C THR A 133 20.08 12.69 -11.56
N GLY A 134 20.32 11.37 -11.49
CA GLY A 134 21.46 10.71 -12.12
C GLY A 134 21.49 10.90 -13.64
N VAL A 135 20.37 10.69 -14.32
CA VAL A 135 20.22 10.87 -15.79
C VAL A 135 20.48 12.32 -16.18
N VAL A 136 19.86 13.28 -15.49
CA VAL A 136 20.06 14.71 -15.76
C VAL A 136 21.54 15.09 -15.60
N LEU A 137 22.18 14.66 -14.51
CA LEU A 137 23.60 14.95 -14.29
C LEU A 137 24.50 14.25 -15.32
N ALA A 138 24.17 13.05 -15.77
CA ALA A 138 24.92 12.35 -16.80
C ALA A 138 24.85 13.08 -18.15
N ILE A 139 23.66 13.55 -18.54
CA ILE A 139 23.45 14.34 -19.77
C ILE A 139 24.25 15.65 -19.71
N VAL A 140 24.19 16.36 -18.58
CA VAL A 140 24.84 17.68 -18.42
C VAL A 140 26.37 17.56 -18.29
N ARG A 141 26.87 16.59 -17.53
CA ARG A 141 28.29 16.53 -17.14
C ARG A 141 29.13 15.51 -17.91
N ARG A 142 28.51 14.62 -18.68
CA ARG A 142 29.16 13.51 -19.42
C ARG A 142 30.29 12.84 -18.62
N PRO A 143 29.98 12.26 -17.44
CA PRO A 143 31.00 11.73 -16.55
C PRO A 143 31.68 10.48 -17.13
N ALA A 144 32.93 10.24 -16.74
CA ALA A 144 33.59 8.96 -16.95
C ALA A 144 32.87 7.83 -16.18
N LEU A 145 33.04 6.59 -16.62
CA LEU A 145 32.44 5.40 -16.02
C LEU A 145 32.68 5.36 -14.50
N PRO A 146 31.64 5.12 -13.69
CA PRO A 146 31.79 5.06 -12.25
C PRO A 146 32.56 3.78 -11.84
N PRO A 147 33.19 3.79 -10.65
CA PRO A 147 33.86 2.60 -10.12
C PRO A 147 32.89 1.41 -9.95
N ALA A 148 33.39 0.18 -10.11
CA ALA A 148 32.59 -1.05 -10.12
C ALA A 148 31.59 -1.20 -8.96
N ARG A 149 31.96 -0.80 -7.74
CA ARG A 149 31.06 -0.82 -6.58
C ARG A 149 29.75 -0.03 -6.79
N ARG A 150 29.83 1.09 -7.49
CA ARG A 150 28.64 1.91 -7.81
C ARG A 150 27.79 1.26 -8.90
N LEU A 151 28.41 0.49 -9.80
CA LEU A 151 27.69 -0.31 -10.78
C LEU A 151 26.90 -1.44 -10.11
N VAL A 152 27.43 -2.04 -9.04
CA VAL A 152 26.70 -3.05 -8.26
C VAL A 152 25.50 -2.43 -7.55
N THR A 153 25.69 -1.38 -6.75
CA THR A 153 24.56 -0.74 -6.03
C THR A 153 23.55 -0.12 -6.99
N GLY A 154 24.02 0.52 -8.06
CA GLY A 154 23.16 1.06 -9.12
C GLY A 154 22.41 -0.04 -9.88
N GLY A 155 23.07 -1.16 -10.16
CA GLY A 155 22.46 -2.34 -10.78
C GLY A 155 21.40 -2.97 -9.90
N LEU A 156 21.65 -3.15 -8.60
CA LEU A 156 20.65 -3.65 -7.65
C LEU A 156 19.45 -2.71 -7.53
N ALA A 157 19.67 -1.40 -7.45
CA ALA A 157 18.59 -0.42 -7.46
C ALA A 157 17.76 -0.48 -8.76
N ALA A 158 18.42 -0.59 -9.91
CA ALA A 158 17.77 -0.71 -11.20
C ALA A 158 17.00 -2.03 -11.34
N LEU A 159 17.53 -3.13 -10.81
CA LEU A 159 16.86 -4.43 -10.78
C LEU A 159 15.61 -4.38 -9.89
N LEU A 160 15.67 -3.72 -8.72
CA LEU A 160 14.52 -3.57 -7.85
C LEU A 160 13.42 -2.74 -8.52
N VAL A 161 13.78 -1.59 -9.09
CA VAL A 161 12.82 -0.75 -9.84
C VAL A 161 12.28 -1.51 -11.06
N GLY A 162 13.14 -2.19 -11.82
CA GLY A 162 12.74 -2.97 -12.98
C GLY A 162 11.81 -4.13 -12.63
N TRP A 163 12.06 -4.81 -11.51
CA TRP A 163 11.18 -5.84 -10.98
C TRP A 163 9.83 -5.25 -10.55
N ALA A 164 9.82 -4.11 -9.86
CA ALA A 164 8.57 -3.46 -9.46
C ALA A 164 7.73 -3.00 -10.66
N VAL A 165 8.37 -2.42 -11.68
CA VAL A 165 7.72 -2.05 -12.94
C VAL A 165 7.20 -3.28 -13.68
N ALA A 166 8.03 -4.32 -13.83
CA ALA A 166 7.61 -5.56 -14.50
C ALA A 166 6.44 -6.21 -13.76
N SER A 167 6.51 -6.29 -12.43
CA SER A 167 5.41 -6.76 -11.57
C SER A 167 4.15 -5.98 -11.86
N THR A 168 4.17 -4.65 -11.75
CA THR A 168 3.04 -3.75 -12.07
C THR A 168 2.45 -4.01 -13.45
N LEU A 169 3.29 -4.17 -14.48
CA LEU A 169 2.84 -4.40 -15.86
C LEU A 169 2.25 -5.81 -16.08
N THR A 170 2.59 -6.76 -15.20
CA THR A 170 2.10 -8.14 -15.24
C THR A 170 1.04 -8.44 -14.18
N THR A 171 0.82 -7.52 -13.24
CA THR A 171 -0.30 -7.55 -12.31
C THR A 171 -1.54 -7.40 -13.18
N HIS A 172 -2.34 -8.46 -13.23
CA HIS A 172 -3.63 -8.41 -13.88
C HIS A 172 -4.42 -7.30 -13.19
N THR A 173 -4.82 -6.29 -13.96
CA THR A 173 -5.78 -5.28 -13.52
C THR A 173 -6.93 -6.02 -12.85
N TYR A 174 -7.09 -5.85 -11.54
CA TYR A 174 -8.37 -6.07 -10.92
C TYR A 174 -9.33 -5.22 -11.73
N ALA A 175 -10.17 -5.85 -12.55
CA ALA A 175 -11.24 -5.15 -13.23
C ALA A 175 -11.96 -4.36 -12.13
N VAL A 176 -12.24 -3.08 -12.35
CA VAL A 176 -13.08 -2.37 -11.39
C VAL A 176 -14.40 -3.12 -11.35
N VAL A 177 -14.62 -3.83 -10.25
CA VAL A 177 -15.73 -4.75 -10.10
C VAL A 177 -16.93 -3.94 -9.64
N TYR A 178 -17.92 -3.82 -10.51
CA TYR A 178 -19.18 -3.13 -10.21
C TYR A 178 -20.32 -4.14 -10.02
N ALA A 179 -20.05 -5.27 -9.37
CA ALA A 179 -21.03 -6.32 -9.13
C ALA A 179 -22.33 -5.78 -8.49
N CYS A 180 -22.19 -4.82 -7.57
CA CYS A 180 -23.32 -4.19 -6.87
C CYS A 180 -24.07 -3.14 -7.69
N ASP A 181 -23.50 -2.63 -8.79
CA ASP A 181 -24.18 -1.71 -9.70
C ASP A 181 -24.90 -2.44 -10.84
N GLU A 182 -24.68 -3.75 -10.96
CA GLU A 182 -25.37 -4.64 -11.89
C GLU A 182 -26.54 -5.38 -11.23
N PRO A 183 -27.61 -5.70 -11.99
CA PRO A 183 -28.63 -6.61 -11.52
C PRO A 183 -28.05 -8.02 -11.30
N PRO A 184 -28.59 -8.81 -10.35
CA PRO A 184 -28.10 -10.16 -10.08
C PRO A 184 -28.11 -11.04 -11.33
N ALA A 185 -26.96 -11.60 -11.69
CA ALA A 185 -26.83 -12.53 -12.81
C ALA A 185 -27.41 -13.92 -12.46
N GLY A 186 -27.53 -14.23 -11.18
CA GLY A 186 -28.03 -15.50 -10.65
C GLY A 186 -28.91 -15.33 -9.42
N THR A 187 -29.09 -16.42 -8.67
CA THR A 187 -29.87 -16.40 -7.44
C THR A 187 -29.16 -15.62 -6.32
N VAL A 188 -29.94 -14.90 -5.52
CA VAL A 188 -29.43 -14.16 -4.35
C VAL A 188 -29.27 -15.13 -3.18
N THR A 189 -28.04 -15.33 -2.74
CA THR A 189 -27.69 -16.14 -1.56
C THR A 189 -27.95 -15.32 -0.30
N SER A 190 -28.82 -15.80 0.59
CA SER A 190 -29.05 -15.16 1.89
C SER A 190 -28.03 -15.66 2.91
N LEU A 191 -27.49 -14.75 3.73
CA LEU A 191 -26.49 -15.02 4.75
C LEU A 191 -27.01 -14.69 6.16
N PRO A 192 -26.41 -15.27 7.21
CA PRO A 192 -26.62 -14.84 8.59
C PRO A 192 -26.41 -13.34 8.78
N GLY A 193 -27.02 -12.76 9.82
CA GLY A 193 -26.91 -11.33 10.11
C GLY A 193 -27.73 -10.42 9.18
N GLY A 194 -28.52 -10.99 8.26
CA GLY A 194 -29.31 -10.20 7.31
C GLY A 194 -28.51 -9.73 6.09
N ALA A 195 -27.31 -10.27 5.90
CA ALA A 195 -26.53 -10.06 4.69
C ALA A 195 -27.06 -10.92 3.53
N SER A 196 -26.71 -10.54 2.31
CA SER A 196 -26.97 -11.31 1.10
C SER A 196 -25.84 -11.14 0.10
N ALA A 197 -25.69 -12.12 -0.79
CA ALA A 197 -24.68 -12.11 -1.84
C ALA A 197 -25.28 -12.52 -3.18
N TYR A 198 -24.77 -11.97 -4.28
CA TYR A 198 -25.11 -12.41 -5.63
C TYR A 198 -23.97 -12.18 -6.61
N ALA A 199 -23.93 -12.92 -7.72
CA ALA A 199 -22.92 -12.74 -8.75
C ALA A 199 -23.30 -11.64 -9.77
N GLY A 200 -22.32 -10.85 -10.19
CA GLY A 200 -22.38 -9.98 -11.36
C GLY A 200 -22.19 -10.76 -12.67
N SER A 201 -22.33 -10.08 -13.81
CA SER A 201 -22.27 -10.72 -15.14
C SER A 201 -20.90 -11.30 -15.50
N ASP A 202 -19.84 -10.81 -14.85
CA ASP A 202 -18.44 -11.24 -15.01
C ASP A 202 -18.01 -12.30 -13.98
N GLY A 203 -18.94 -12.77 -13.13
CA GLY A 203 -18.67 -13.75 -12.07
C GLY A 203 -18.08 -13.15 -10.79
N SER A 204 -17.95 -11.84 -10.72
CA SER A 204 -17.70 -11.13 -9.46
C SER A 204 -18.87 -11.24 -8.49
N VAL A 205 -18.68 -10.91 -7.22
CA VAL A 205 -19.70 -11.06 -6.18
C VAL A 205 -20.03 -9.71 -5.55
N CYS A 206 -21.31 -9.36 -5.50
CA CYS A 206 -21.82 -8.29 -4.66
C CYS A 206 -22.21 -8.85 -3.30
N LEU A 207 -21.72 -8.24 -2.23
CA LEU A 207 -22.12 -8.46 -0.86
C LEU A 207 -22.97 -7.26 -0.40
N GLN A 208 -24.11 -7.52 0.21
CA GLN A 208 -25.03 -6.50 0.69
C GLN A 208 -25.43 -6.78 2.13
N ALA A 209 -25.38 -5.76 2.99
CA ALA A 209 -25.84 -5.84 4.37
C ALA A 209 -26.44 -4.52 4.84
N ASP A 210 -27.01 -4.52 6.05
CA ASP A 210 -27.51 -3.32 6.72
C ASP A 210 -26.35 -2.33 6.94
N GLY A 211 -26.19 -1.34 6.04
CA GLY A 211 -25.16 -0.30 6.15
C GLY A 211 -24.19 -0.19 4.97
N GLY A 212 -24.25 -1.08 3.98
CA GLY A 212 -23.46 -0.93 2.76
C GLY A 212 -23.43 -2.15 1.84
N THR A 213 -22.68 -1.97 0.76
CA THR A 213 -22.42 -3.01 -0.24
C THR A 213 -20.94 -3.08 -0.55
N ALA A 214 -20.42 -4.27 -0.85
CA ALA A 214 -19.03 -4.48 -1.26
C ALA A 214 -19.00 -5.35 -2.53
N SER A 215 -18.30 -4.90 -3.56
CA SER A 215 -18.07 -5.67 -4.78
C SER A 215 -16.71 -6.36 -4.70
N VAL A 216 -16.68 -7.66 -4.98
CA VAL A 216 -15.51 -8.51 -4.78
C VAL A 216 -15.20 -9.28 -6.07
N PRO A 217 -13.94 -9.35 -6.54
CA PRO A 217 -13.57 -10.07 -7.76
C PRO A 217 -13.94 -11.55 -7.78
N SER A 218 -14.10 -12.10 -9.00
CA SER A 218 -14.42 -13.52 -9.22
C SER A 218 -13.35 -14.52 -8.75
N ASP A 219 -12.16 -14.01 -8.42
CA ASP A 219 -10.98 -14.73 -7.97
C ASP A 219 -10.51 -14.28 -6.58
N ALA A 220 -11.37 -13.58 -5.83
CA ALA A 220 -11.03 -13.10 -4.51
C ALA A 220 -10.68 -14.24 -3.55
N GLY A 221 -9.57 -14.06 -2.85
CA GLY A 221 -9.11 -14.96 -1.80
C GLY A 221 -9.94 -14.87 -0.51
N PRO A 222 -9.55 -15.64 0.51
CA PRO A 222 -10.19 -15.58 1.81
C PRO A 222 -9.93 -14.23 2.50
N GLY A 223 -10.98 -13.59 2.99
CA GLY A 223 -10.87 -12.32 3.70
C GLY A 223 -12.20 -11.63 3.96
N SER A 224 -12.20 -10.72 4.92
CA SER A 224 -13.34 -9.85 5.22
C SER A 224 -13.51 -8.78 4.14
N ALA A 225 -14.74 -8.58 3.69
CA ALA A 225 -15.10 -7.62 2.65
C ALA A 225 -16.04 -6.51 3.13
N LEU A 226 -16.87 -6.79 4.14
CA LEU A 226 -17.81 -5.83 4.70
C LEU A 226 -17.98 -6.07 6.21
N THR A 227 -17.96 -5.00 7.01
CA THR A 227 -18.31 -5.04 8.43
C THR A 227 -19.46 -4.07 8.69
N TYR A 228 -20.46 -4.49 9.47
CA TYR A 228 -21.65 -3.69 9.76
C TYR A 228 -22.17 -3.93 11.17
N GLU A 229 -22.88 -2.94 11.71
CA GLU A 229 -23.44 -2.98 13.07
C GLU A 229 -24.93 -3.32 13.05
N ARG A 230 -25.34 -4.23 13.94
CA ARG A 230 -26.74 -4.54 14.20
C ARG A 230 -27.05 -4.48 15.69
N SER A 231 -28.34 -4.49 16.01
CA SER A 231 -28.84 -4.51 17.39
C SER A 231 -28.30 -5.68 18.23
N ASP A 232 -27.87 -6.77 17.59
CA ASP A 232 -27.33 -7.95 18.23
C ASP A 232 -25.79 -8.02 18.25
N GLY A 233 -25.08 -7.08 17.62
CA GLY A 233 -23.62 -6.99 17.62
C GLY A 233 -23.03 -6.60 16.27
N THR A 234 -21.70 -6.58 16.21
CA THR A 234 -20.95 -6.32 14.97
C THR A 234 -20.90 -7.58 14.11
N TRP A 235 -21.25 -7.46 12.84
CA TRP A 235 -21.21 -8.55 11.86
C TRP A 235 -20.14 -8.29 10.80
N GLU A 236 -19.56 -9.38 10.32
CA GLU A 236 -18.52 -9.38 9.31
C GLU A 236 -18.89 -10.37 8.20
N VAL A 237 -18.75 -9.95 6.96
CA VAL A 237 -19.03 -10.74 5.77
C VAL A 237 -17.80 -10.71 4.88
N GLY A 238 -17.45 -11.86 4.35
CA GLY A 238 -16.24 -12.02 3.56
C GLY A 238 -16.35 -13.10 2.50
N THR A 239 -15.22 -13.32 1.84
CA THR A 239 -15.05 -14.31 0.78
C THR A 239 -14.13 -15.44 1.22
N ALA A 240 -14.22 -16.56 0.51
CA ALA A 240 -13.38 -17.74 0.65
C ALA A 240 -13.29 -18.48 -0.69
N LEU A 241 -12.31 -19.37 -0.83
CA LEU A 241 -12.19 -20.26 -1.98
C LEU A 241 -12.65 -21.69 -1.62
N PRO A 242 -13.07 -22.49 -2.62
CA PRO A 242 -13.39 -23.90 -2.39
C PRO A 242 -12.22 -24.66 -1.78
N GLY A 243 -12.44 -25.23 -0.58
CA GLY A 243 -11.43 -25.97 0.16
C GLY A 243 -10.80 -25.20 1.34
N ASP A 244 -11.11 -23.90 1.49
CA ASP A 244 -10.70 -23.13 2.66
C ASP A 244 -11.48 -23.58 3.91
N VAL A 245 -10.78 -23.57 5.05
CA VAL A 245 -11.39 -23.74 6.38
C VAL A 245 -11.09 -22.46 7.16
N LEU A 246 -12.09 -21.61 7.34
CA LEU A 246 -11.95 -20.32 8.00
C LEU A 246 -12.45 -20.39 9.45
N THR A 247 -11.66 -19.83 10.36
CA THR A 247 -12.02 -19.64 11.78
C THR A 247 -12.04 -18.15 12.07
N GLU A 248 -13.23 -17.57 12.09
CA GLU A 248 -13.48 -16.13 12.25
C GLU A 248 -14.54 -15.91 13.36
N GLY A 249 -14.64 -14.69 13.90
CA GLY A 249 -15.59 -14.32 14.96
C GLY A 249 -15.12 -14.64 16.40
N VAL A 250 -15.99 -14.37 17.39
CA VAL A 250 -15.66 -14.50 18.82
C VAL A 250 -15.41 -15.97 19.20
N GLY A 251 -14.16 -16.30 19.51
CA GLY A 251 -13.76 -17.64 19.94
C GLY A 251 -13.29 -18.57 18.82
N GLY A 252 -13.06 -18.06 17.60
CA GLY A 252 -12.44 -18.82 16.50
C GLY A 252 -13.28 -19.98 15.99
N GLN A 253 -14.59 -19.77 15.83
CA GLN A 253 -15.50 -20.79 15.33
C GLN A 253 -15.33 -20.99 13.82
N THR A 254 -15.48 -22.22 13.35
CA THR A 254 -15.48 -22.51 11.92
C THR A 254 -16.72 -21.88 11.28
N VAL A 255 -16.52 -21.00 10.30
CA VAL A 255 -17.62 -20.31 9.64
C VAL A 255 -18.16 -21.14 8.48
N GLU A 256 -19.48 -21.16 8.33
CA GLU A 256 -20.14 -21.82 7.20
C GLU A 256 -19.90 -21.04 5.91
N LEU A 257 -19.45 -21.75 4.87
CA LEU A 257 -19.23 -21.18 3.55
C LEU A 257 -20.45 -21.44 2.67
N HIS A 258 -20.97 -20.39 2.06
CA HIS A 258 -22.11 -20.44 1.15
C HIS A 258 -21.64 -20.19 -0.29
N ALA A 259 -22.14 -21.00 -1.22
CA ALA A 259 -21.88 -20.79 -2.64
C ALA A 259 -22.70 -19.60 -3.18
N VAL A 260 -22.13 -18.87 -4.13
CA VAL A 260 -22.81 -17.83 -4.90
C VAL A 260 -23.03 -18.34 -6.32
N ASP A 261 -24.30 -18.41 -6.73
CA ASP A 261 -24.68 -18.84 -8.07
C ASP A 261 -24.13 -17.86 -9.12
N GLY A 262 -23.36 -18.38 -10.08
CA GLY A 262 -22.64 -17.57 -11.07
C GLY A 262 -21.22 -17.15 -10.67
N SER A 263 -20.72 -17.52 -9.48
CA SER A 263 -19.32 -17.27 -9.08
C SER A 263 -18.59 -18.52 -8.61
N ARG A 264 -17.26 -18.46 -8.62
CA ARG A 264 -16.38 -19.48 -8.00
C ARG A 264 -16.02 -19.16 -6.55
N VAL A 265 -16.32 -17.94 -6.13
CA VAL A 265 -16.07 -17.45 -4.78
C VAL A 265 -17.17 -17.95 -3.85
N LEU A 266 -16.76 -18.40 -2.67
CA LEU A 266 -17.66 -18.70 -1.57
C LEU A 266 -17.75 -17.49 -0.65
N VAL A 267 -18.86 -17.33 0.04
CA VAL A 267 -19.10 -16.21 0.95
C VAL A 267 -19.45 -16.72 2.34
N TRP A 268 -19.12 -15.93 3.36
CA TRP A 268 -19.39 -16.27 4.75
C TRP A 268 -19.83 -15.03 5.52
N ALA A 269 -20.55 -15.26 6.61
CA ALA A 269 -20.96 -14.19 7.53
C ALA A 269 -20.84 -14.68 8.97
N VAL A 270 -20.22 -13.88 9.83
CA VAL A 270 -20.03 -14.20 11.25
C VAL A 270 -20.24 -12.97 12.11
N ARG A 271 -20.62 -13.20 13.37
CA ARG A 271 -20.72 -12.15 14.38
C ARG A 271 -19.41 -12.05 15.18
N ARG A 272 -18.91 -10.82 15.33
CA ARG A 272 -17.79 -10.44 16.20
C ARG A 272 -18.23 -10.00 17.59
#